data_AF-A0A1B7NRF9-F1
#
_entry.id   AF-A0A1B7NRF9-F1
#
_cell.length_a   1.000
_cell.length_b   1.000
_cell.length_c   1.000
_cell.angle_alpha   90.00
_cell.angle_beta   90.00
_cell.angle_gamma   90.00
#
_symmetry.space_group_name_H-M   'P 1'
#
loop_
_entity.id
_entity.type
_entity.pdbx_description
1 polymer ?
#
loop_
_entity_poly.entity_id
_entity_poly.type
_entity_poly.pdbx_seq_one_letter_code
_entity_poly.pdbx_strand_id
1 'polypeptide(L)'
;MTASLAGYLADGGAPLYSAAKHGIVGLLRSLKNDVAKYNIALSVVAPAITLTPLITSSGRRSSTDPAEWAASMVKRGLAINKAETVGLAVAHLINIGMQAKGQGLLLQKDKVVDVERGLAKSREMWMGKEMLDVFRGGSNALKAQSKI
;
A
#
# COMPACT_ATOMS: atom_id res chain seq x y z
N MET A 1 -5.30 0.41 -7.06
CA MET A 1 -6.12 1.05 -5.99
C MET A 1 -5.22 1.94 -5.12
N THR A 2 -5.79 2.90 -4.40
CA THR A 2 -5.01 3.87 -3.61
C THR A 2 -5.25 3.69 -2.10
N ALA A 3 -4.30 3.02 -1.44
CA ALA A 3 -4.23 2.88 0.01
C ALA A 3 -3.51 4.09 0.63
N SER A 4 -2.75 3.87 1.70
CA SER A 4 -1.93 4.87 2.41
C SER A 4 -0.88 4.14 3.23
N LEU A 5 0.19 4.83 3.61
CA LEU A 5 1.08 4.37 4.69
C LEU A 5 0.27 4.02 5.95
N ALA A 6 -0.77 4.80 6.26
CA ALA A 6 -1.72 4.57 7.36
C ALA A 6 -2.51 3.25 7.25
N GLY A 7 -2.55 2.64 6.05
CA GLY A 7 -3.17 1.33 5.84
C GLY A 7 -2.25 0.15 6.19
N TYR A 8 -0.94 0.40 6.28
CA TYR A 8 0.08 -0.60 6.64
C TYR A 8 0.63 -0.39 8.06
N LEU A 9 0.76 0.88 8.47
CA LEU A 9 1.34 1.31 9.73
C LEU A 9 0.34 2.24 10.43
N ALA A 10 0.34 2.26 11.75
CA ALA A 10 -0.53 3.15 12.51
C ALA A 10 -0.15 4.62 12.25
N ASP A 11 -1.15 5.44 11.87
CA ASP A 11 -1.04 6.90 11.83
C ASP A 11 -1.79 7.50 13.03
N GLY A 12 -1.05 8.21 13.88
CA GLY A 12 -1.58 8.78 15.11
C GLY A 12 -2.59 9.89 14.83
N GLY A 13 -3.82 9.76 15.33
CA GLY A 13 -4.86 10.79 15.25
C GLY A 13 -5.84 10.65 14.09
N ALA A 14 -5.79 9.57 13.30
CA ALA A 14 -6.72 9.35 12.18
C ALA A 14 -7.30 7.92 12.11
N PRO A 15 -7.95 7.38 13.17
CA PRO A 15 -8.36 5.97 13.23
C PRO A 15 -9.35 5.56 12.13
N LEU A 16 -10.32 6.41 11.79
CA LEU A 16 -11.29 6.15 10.72
C LEU A 16 -10.61 6.08 9.34
N TYR A 17 -9.67 6.99 9.09
CA TYR A 17 -8.88 7.00 7.85
C TYR A 17 -7.99 5.77 7.76
N SER A 18 -7.30 5.42 8.84
CA SER A 18 -6.46 4.20 8.92
C SER A 18 -7.29 2.94 8.68
N ALA A 19 -8.46 2.81 9.30
CA ALA A 19 -9.37 1.69 9.08
C ALA A 19 -9.81 1.60 7.61
N ALA A 20 -10.23 2.71 7.00
CA ALA A 20 -10.63 2.75 5.59
C ALA A 20 -9.47 2.36 4.65
N LYS A 21 -8.27 2.89 4.90
CA LYS A 21 -7.08 2.60 4.08
C LYS A 21 -6.55 1.19 4.28
N HIS A 22 -6.69 0.62 5.47
CA HIS A 22 -6.42 -0.79 5.73
C HIS A 22 -7.43 -1.70 5.01
N GLY A 23 -8.71 -1.30 4.94
CA GLY A 23 -9.74 -2.00 4.17
C GLY A 23 -9.36 -2.18 2.70
N ILE A 24 -8.75 -1.17 2.07
CA ILE A 24 -8.25 -1.28 0.68
C ILE A 24 -7.14 -2.34 0.55
N VAL A 25 -6.24 -2.44 1.53
CA VAL A 25 -5.21 -3.51 1.57
C VAL A 25 -5.87 -4.88 1.76
N GLY A 26 -6.89 -4.97 2.60
CA GLY A 26 -7.71 -6.17 2.76
C GLY A 26 -8.35 -6.62 1.44
N LEU A 27 -8.98 -5.69 0.71
CA LEU A 27 -9.58 -5.94 -0.60
C LEU A 27 -8.56 -6.43 -1.62
N LEU A 28 -7.35 -5.86 -1.65
CA LEU A 28 -6.27 -6.37 -2.49
C LEU A 28 -5.99 -7.85 -2.19
N ARG A 29 -5.84 -8.19 -0.91
CA ARG A 29 -5.46 -9.53 -0.47
C ARG A 29 -6.53 -10.57 -0.77
N SER A 30 -7.81 -10.22 -0.58
CA SER A 30 -8.94 -11.12 -0.83
C SER A 30 -9.24 -11.27 -2.32
N LEU A 31 -9.25 -10.19 -3.10
CA LEU A 31 -9.77 -10.22 -4.47
C LEU A 31 -8.73 -10.53 -5.55
N LYS A 32 -7.42 -10.32 -5.28
CA LYS A 32 -6.38 -10.43 -6.33
C LYS A 32 -6.34 -11.75 -7.09
N ASN A 33 -6.77 -12.86 -6.46
CA ASN A 33 -6.77 -14.17 -7.11
C ASN A 33 -8.06 -14.40 -7.92
N ASP A 34 -9.19 -13.84 -7.48
CA ASP A 34 -10.45 -13.99 -8.18
C ASP A 34 -10.48 -13.16 -9.46
N VAL A 35 -10.06 -11.90 -9.38
CA VAL A 35 -10.03 -11.03 -10.56
C VAL A 35 -8.97 -11.46 -11.58
N ALA A 36 -7.93 -12.17 -11.14
CA ALA A 36 -6.91 -12.71 -12.04
C ALA A 36 -7.45 -13.75 -13.03
N LYS A 37 -8.57 -14.43 -12.70
CA LYS A 37 -9.27 -15.36 -13.61
C LYS A 37 -9.81 -14.64 -14.86
N TYR A 38 -10.01 -13.33 -14.76
CA TYR A 38 -10.47 -12.45 -15.85
C TYR A 38 -9.32 -11.65 -16.47
N ASN A 39 -8.06 -12.05 -16.27
CA ASN A 39 -6.88 -11.32 -16.73
C ASN A 39 -6.79 -9.87 -16.20
N ILE A 40 -7.21 -9.66 -14.95
CA ILE A 40 -7.13 -8.37 -14.26
C ILE A 40 -6.05 -8.43 -13.18
N ALA A 41 -5.08 -7.50 -13.25
CA ALA A 41 -4.09 -7.28 -12.21
C ALA A 41 -4.63 -6.31 -11.15
N LEU A 42 -4.70 -6.74 -9.89
CA LEU A 42 -5.06 -5.88 -8.77
C LEU A 42 -3.83 -5.57 -7.92
N SER A 43 -3.59 -4.29 -7.67
CA SER A 43 -2.44 -3.79 -6.89
C SER A 43 -2.83 -2.56 -6.08
N VAL A 44 -2.05 -2.22 -5.06
CA VAL A 44 -2.22 -0.97 -4.31
C VAL A 44 -0.96 -0.09 -4.42
N VAL A 45 -1.17 1.21 -4.54
CA VAL A 45 -0.18 2.22 -4.16
C VAL A 45 -0.56 2.79 -2.81
N ALA A 46 0.39 2.90 -1.90
CA ALA A 46 0.23 3.35 -0.53
C ALA A 46 1.20 4.50 -0.26
N PRO A 47 0.85 5.74 -0.66
CA PRO A 47 1.69 6.89 -0.35
C PRO A 47 1.68 7.21 1.14
N ALA A 48 2.84 7.62 1.65
CA ALA A 48 2.94 8.48 2.83
C ALA A 48 2.49 9.91 2.47
N ILE A 49 2.84 10.89 3.30
CA ILE A 49 2.51 12.30 3.07
C ILE A 49 3.00 12.71 1.67
N THR A 50 2.11 13.28 0.86
CA THR A 50 2.38 13.64 -0.54
C THR A 50 1.90 15.06 -0.77
N LEU A 51 2.76 15.91 -1.36
CA LEU A 51 2.42 17.30 -1.64
C LEU A 51 1.28 17.38 -2.66
N THR A 52 0.08 17.65 -2.16
CA THR A 52 -1.16 17.73 -2.93
C THR A 52 -2.07 18.77 -2.29
N PRO A 53 -3.07 19.30 -3.04
CA PRO A 53 -4.07 20.19 -2.46
C PRO A 53 -4.73 19.61 -1.20
N LEU A 54 -4.92 18.29 -1.09
CA LEU A 54 -5.55 17.65 0.09
C LEU A 54 -4.90 18.06 1.42
N ILE A 55 -3.56 18.16 1.47
CA ILE A 55 -2.83 18.49 2.69
C ILE A 55 -2.59 19.99 2.86
N THR A 56 -2.76 20.78 1.80
CA THR A 56 -2.54 22.24 1.80
C THR A 56 -3.85 23.06 1.82
N SER A 57 -4.99 22.48 1.44
CA SER A 57 -6.31 23.13 1.39
C SER A 57 -7.12 22.99 2.69
N SER A 58 -6.71 22.10 3.59
CA SER A 58 -7.47 21.73 4.79
C SER A 58 -7.33 22.76 5.91
N GLY A 59 -7.95 23.95 5.81
CA GLY A 59 -8.32 24.85 6.93
C GLY A 59 -7.23 25.37 7.88
N ARG A 60 -6.02 24.83 7.85
CA ARG A 60 -4.83 25.23 8.61
C ARG A 60 -4.14 26.35 7.84
N ARG A 61 -4.85 27.46 7.67
CA ARG A 61 -4.37 28.64 6.95
C ARG A 61 -3.28 29.33 7.76
N SER A 62 -2.03 28.86 7.59
CA SER A 62 -0.96 29.81 7.38
C SER A 62 -1.05 30.24 5.92
N SER A 63 -0.98 31.53 5.63
CA SER A 63 -0.99 32.13 4.28
C SER A 63 0.27 31.79 3.47
N THR A 64 0.81 30.59 3.65
CA THR A 64 2.14 30.17 3.20
C THR A 64 1.97 29.32 1.95
N ASP A 65 2.82 29.55 0.95
CA ASP A 65 2.88 28.75 -0.26
C ASP A 65 3.01 27.25 0.11
N PRO A 66 2.21 26.34 -0.48
CA PRO A 66 2.36 24.89 -0.34
C PRO A 66 3.80 24.38 -0.40
N ALA A 67 4.65 24.97 -1.26
CA ALA A 67 6.06 24.61 -1.36
C ALA A 67 6.86 25.04 -0.13
N GLU A 68 6.62 26.24 0.41
CA GLU A 68 7.24 26.73 1.63
C GLU A 68 6.81 25.92 2.85
N TRP A 69 5.53 25.57 2.96
CA TRP A 69 5.04 24.68 4.00
C TRP A 69 5.75 23.32 3.94
N ALA A 70 5.82 22.73 2.74
CA ALA A 70 6.49 21.45 2.54
C ALA A 70 7.96 21.53 2.93
N ALA A 71 8.68 22.56 2.50
CA ALA A 71 10.08 22.80 2.87
C ALA A 71 10.26 22.94 4.39
N SER A 72 9.36 23.68 5.06
CA SER A 72 9.37 23.85 6.52
C SER A 72 9.18 22.53 7.27
N MET A 73 8.29 21.67 6.78
CA MET A 73 8.02 20.37 7.38
C MET A 73 9.13 19.36 7.11
N VAL A 74 9.72 19.38 5.90
CA VAL A 74 10.90 18.58 5.57
C VAL A 74 12.07 18.94 6.47
N LYS A 75 12.29 20.22 6.77
CA LYS A 75 13.32 20.67 7.73
C LYS A 75 13.08 20.13 9.16
N ARG A 76 11.82 19.85 9.50
CA ARG A 76 11.42 19.22 10.78
C ARG A 76 11.44 17.68 10.73
N GLY A 77 11.93 17.10 9.65
CA GLY A 77 12.07 15.64 9.49
C GLY A 77 10.86 14.95 8.87
N LEU A 78 9.84 15.68 8.41
CA LEU A 78 8.68 15.08 7.76
C LEU A 78 9.05 14.56 6.37
N ALA A 79 8.87 13.27 6.14
CA ALA A 79 9.06 12.66 4.83
C ALA A 79 7.86 12.98 3.91
N ILE A 80 8.07 13.86 2.94
CA ILE A 80 7.05 14.23 1.93
C ILE A 80 7.45 13.63 0.57
N ASN A 81 6.48 13.02 -0.10
CA ASN A 81 6.59 12.57 -1.48
C ASN A 81 6.17 13.68 -2.45
N LYS A 82 6.77 13.65 -3.65
CA LYS A 82 6.27 14.33 -4.84
C LYS A 82 5.08 13.58 -5.43
N ALA A 83 4.12 14.30 -6.00
CA ALA A 83 2.98 13.69 -6.67
C ALA A 83 3.41 12.88 -7.90
N GLU A 84 4.46 13.36 -8.58
CA GLU A 84 5.10 12.72 -9.73
C GLU A 84 5.62 11.32 -9.39
N THR A 85 6.22 11.14 -8.21
CA THR A 85 6.71 9.82 -7.75
C THR A 85 5.55 8.84 -7.58
N VAL A 86 4.41 9.30 -7.04
CA VAL A 86 3.19 8.48 -6.93
C VAL A 86 2.68 8.10 -8.32
N GLY A 87 2.66 9.05 -9.26
CA GLY A 87 2.29 8.82 -10.66
C GLY A 87 3.19 7.78 -11.34
N LEU A 88 4.51 7.88 -11.17
CA LEU A 88 5.48 6.92 -11.72
C LEU A 88 5.30 5.51 -11.13
N ALA A 89 4.97 5.39 -9.84
CA ALA A 89 4.68 4.08 -9.25
C ALA A 89 3.41 3.44 -9.85
N VAL A 90 2.38 4.24 -10.13
CA VAL A 90 1.19 3.76 -10.84
C VAL A 90 1.54 3.34 -12.27
N ALA A 91 2.28 4.17 -13.00
CA ALA A 91 2.71 3.86 -14.37
C ALA A 91 3.56 2.57 -14.41
N HIS A 92 4.44 2.36 -13.43
CA HIS A 92 5.20 1.13 -13.29
C HIS A 92 4.32 -0.12 -13.16
N LEU A 93 3.31 -0.07 -12.27
CA LEU A 93 2.37 -1.19 -12.09
C LEU A 93 1.59 -1.49 -13.38
N ILE A 94 1.18 -0.45 -14.10
CA ILE A 94 0.52 -0.62 -15.41
C ILE A 94 1.46 -1.29 -16.41
N ASN A 95 2.71 -0.80 -16.50
CA ASN A 95 3.69 -1.27 -17.46
C ASN A 95 4.03 -2.77 -17.31
N ILE A 96 4.07 -3.28 -16.08
CA ILE A 96 4.37 -4.70 -15.82
C ILE A 96 3.14 -5.63 -15.91
N GLY A 97 1.95 -5.08 -16.18
CA GLY A 97 0.72 -5.81 -16.45
C GLY A 97 0.38 -6.82 -15.35
N MET A 98 0.13 -8.08 -15.73
CA MET A 98 -0.24 -9.15 -14.79
C MET A 98 0.83 -9.45 -13.72
N GLN A 99 2.08 -9.04 -13.92
CA GLN A 99 3.12 -9.16 -12.89
C GLN A 99 2.85 -8.24 -11.67
N ALA A 100 2.05 -7.18 -11.85
CA ALA A 100 1.65 -6.29 -10.76
C ALA A 100 0.68 -6.94 -9.76
N LYS A 101 0.07 -8.07 -10.12
CA LYS A 101 -0.95 -8.74 -9.31
C LYS A 101 -0.46 -8.95 -7.87
N GLY A 102 -1.19 -8.36 -6.93
CA GLY A 102 -0.95 -8.52 -5.50
C GLY A 102 0.17 -7.65 -4.93
N GLN A 103 0.78 -6.77 -5.73
CA GLN A 103 1.80 -5.85 -5.24
C GLN A 103 1.19 -4.72 -4.41
N GLY A 104 1.89 -4.32 -3.36
CA GLY A 104 1.55 -3.17 -2.53
C GLY A 104 2.71 -2.22 -2.41
N LEU A 105 2.75 -1.20 -3.27
CA LEU A 105 3.83 -0.24 -3.34
C LEU A 105 3.65 0.84 -2.26
N LEU A 106 4.44 0.78 -1.20
CA LEU A 106 4.53 1.84 -0.19
C LEU A 106 5.51 2.91 -0.68
N LEU A 107 5.09 4.18 -0.65
CA LEU A 107 5.92 5.31 -1.06
C LEU A 107 6.24 6.24 0.11
N GLN A 108 7.51 6.46 0.40
CA GLN A 108 7.94 7.37 1.46
C GLN A 108 9.24 8.07 1.06
N LYS A 109 9.26 9.41 1.13
CA LYS A 109 10.39 10.24 0.70
C LYS A 109 10.86 9.89 -0.72
N ASP A 110 9.91 9.77 -1.65
CA ASP A 110 10.13 9.39 -3.05
C ASP A 110 10.78 8.01 -3.26
N LYS A 111 10.88 7.18 -2.21
CA LYS A 111 11.32 5.79 -2.31
C LYS A 111 10.11 4.87 -2.35
N VAL A 112 10.21 3.80 -3.13
CA VAL A 112 9.13 2.84 -3.33
C VAL A 112 9.58 1.45 -2.89
N VAL A 113 8.72 0.73 -2.16
CA VAL A 113 8.96 -0.66 -1.76
C VAL A 113 7.67 -1.48 -1.89
N ASP A 114 7.79 -2.73 -2.37
CA ASP A 114 6.67 -3.67 -2.40
C ASP A 114 6.55 -4.38 -1.04
N VAL A 115 5.64 -3.87 -0.21
CA VAL A 115 5.41 -4.37 1.16
C VAL A 115 4.76 -5.75 1.15
N GLU A 116 3.84 -6.01 0.21
CA GLU A 116 3.19 -7.32 0.11
C GLU A 116 4.19 -8.43 -0.22
N ARG A 117 5.17 -8.13 -1.09
CA ARG A 117 6.28 -9.06 -1.36
C ARG A 117 7.15 -9.28 -0.12
N GLY A 118 7.44 -8.23 0.64
CA GLY A 118 8.17 -8.32 1.91
C GLY A 118 7.46 -9.24 2.90
N LEU A 119 6.18 -8.96 3.19
CA LEU A 119 5.34 -9.74 4.09
C LEU A 119 5.22 -11.21 3.65
N ALA A 120 5.14 -11.46 2.35
CA ALA A 120 5.07 -12.82 1.81
C ALA A 120 6.37 -13.60 2.04
N LYS A 121 7.53 -12.94 1.87
CA LYS A 121 8.86 -13.53 2.09
C LYS A 121 9.18 -13.75 3.56
N SER A 122 8.69 -12.88 4.43
CA SER A 122 8.97 -12.95 5.87
C SER A 122 7.91 -13.72 6.67
N ARG A 123 6.95 -14.41 6.04
CA ARG A 123 5.88 -15.15 6.75
C ARG A 123 6.39 -16.07 7.85
N GLU A 124 7.44 -16.83 7.57
CA GLU A 124 8.00 -17.75 8.56
C GLU A 124 8.54 -17.02 9.80
N MET A 125 9.13 -15.83 9.59
CA MET A 125 9.71 -15.03 10.66
C MET A 125 8.66 -14.53 11.67
N TRP A 126 7.47 -14.13 11.20
CA TRP A 126 6.44 -13.56 12.09
C TRP A 126 5.33 -14.54 12.46
N MET A 127 5.11 -15.60 11.68
CA MET A 127 4.16 -16.66 12.02
C MET A 127 4.82 -17.80 12.83
N GLY A 128 6.12 -18.02 12.66
CA GLY A 128 6.78 -19.25 13.04
C GLY A 128 6.57 -20.37 12.00
N LYS A 129 7.50 -21.33 11.97
CA LYS A 129 7.50 -22.44 11.00
C LYS A 129 6.24 -23.29 11.11
N GLU A 130 5.90 -23.72 12.32
CA GLU A 130 4.75 -24.59 12.59
C GLU A 130 3.43 -23.99 12.08
N MET A 131 3.13 -22.75 12.48
CA MET A 131 1.90 -22.07 12.05
C MET A 131 1.86 -21.81 10.55
N LEU A 132 3.02 -21.53 9.93
CA LEU A 132 3.10 -21.36 8.49
C LEU A 132 2.81 -22.67 7.75
N ASP A 133 3.30 -23.80 8.26
CA ASP A 133 3.08 -25.11 7.67
C ASP A 133 1.59 -25.52 7.79
N VAL A 134 0.96 -25.27 8.94
CA VAL A 134 -0.50 -25.45 9.12
C VAL A 134 -1.30 -24.60 8.12
N PHE A 135 -0.96 -23.31 8.01
CA PHE A 135 -1.62 -22.39 7.07
C PHE A 135 -1.48 -22.86 5.61
N ARG A 136 -0.28 -23.31 5.20
CA ARG A 136 -0.03 -23.85 3.86
C ARG A 136 -0.80 -25.14 3.61
N GLY A 137 -0.85 -26.03 4.60
CA GLY A 137 -1.60 -27.28 4.56
C GLY A 137 -3.09 -27.04 4.27
N GLY A 138 -3.72 -26.15 5.04
CA GLY A 138 -5.12 -25.77 4.82
C GLY A 138 -5.38 -25.13 3.45
N SER A 139 -4.48 -24.25 2.99
CA SER A 139 -4.62 -23.63 1.65
C SER A 139 -4.52 -24.66 0.52
N ASN A 140 -3.65 -25.66 0.65
CA ASN A 140 -3.47 -26.70 -0.37
C ASN A 140 -4.67 -27.63 -0.43
N ALA A 141 -5.25 -28.00 0.71
CA ALA A 141 -6.45 -28.83 0.79
C ALA A 141 -7.64 -28.17 0.05
N LEU A 142 -7.88 -26.88 0.29
CA LEU A 142 -8.96 -26.13 -0.38
C LEU A 142 -8.76 -26.05 -1.90
N LYS A 143 -7.52 -25.86 -2.37
CA LYS A 143 -7.20 -25.85 -3.81
C LYS A 143 -7.37 -27.22 -4.47
N ALA A 144 -7.11 -28.30 -3.73
CA ALA A 144 -7.32 -29.65 -4.23
C ALA A 144 -8.81 -29.97 -4.37
N GLN A 145 -9.65 -29.49 -3.44
CA GLN A 145 -11.10 -29.68 -3.47
C GLN A 145 -11.81 -28.86 -4.56
N SER A 146 -11.33 -27.65 -4.88
CA SER A 146 -11.92 -26.80 -5.93
C SER A 146 -11.55 -27.19 -7.37
N LYS A 147 -10.86 -28.33 -7.56
CA LYS A 147 -10.51 -28.89 -8.89
C LYS A 147 -11.50 -29.96 -9.38
N ILE A 148 -12.71 -30.00 -8.81
CA ILE A 148 -13.90 -30.61 -9.42
C ILE A 148 -14.71 -29.50 -10.09
#